data_AF-A0A951WEV3-F1
#
_entry.id   AF-A0A951WEV3-F1
#
_cell.length_a   1.000
_cell.length_b   1.000
_cell.length_c   1.000
_cell.angle_alpha   90.00
_cell.angle_beta   90.00
_cell.angle_gamma   90.00
#
_symmetry.space_group_name_H-M   'P 1'
#
loop_
_entity.id
_entity.type
_entity.pdbx_description
1 polymer ?
#
loop_
_entity_poly.entity_id
_entity_poly.type
_entity_poly.pdbx_seq_one_letter_code
_entity_poly.pdbx_strand_id
1 'polypeptide(L)'
;MDEAGGNSTANQDLISKTDICKKYSNKLSPASKAAIIAAEPEIFGNPFDSLVVLYNSGQEPLKFAVATALEQLKKTFTQNRNEGSSKTQGKENNFKLQIEKINSFALRGLSSGLPSVVSVFSEVFDSTFIAANRAQLKDVILRAVNEDLHNPNFYEAHQSIVTLAEKIDKDFGDEIKSLFLNSAVNSIKALSGEKVERQLLPNFEEIWYNAFRYQFAEIQTEFGTIRLELLPQYAPVSVGNFITLVQTSFYRNILFHRVVPGFVIQAGDPSGTGWGGPGYDIISELSPLDFHTGAFGMASAGKDTEGSQFFIMTGSYPHLNSRYTLFGYVTSGIDSAVKVTQGSKIIKISLF
;
A
#
# COMPACT_ATOMS: atom_id res chain seq x y z
N MET A 1 -3.07 -59.97 23.03
CA MET A 1 -3.21 -61.04 22.03
C MET A 1 -4.18 -60.58 20.96
N ASP A 2 -3.82 -59.91 19.88
CA ASP A 2 -2.70 -59.05 19.47
C ASP A 2 -3.12 -58.43 18.11
N GLU A 3 -2.63 -57.23 17.81
CA GLU A 3 -2.20 -56.64 16.50
C GLU A 3 -2.68 -57.27 15.16
N ALA A 4 -2.86 -56.57 14.02
CA ALA A 4 -2.66 -55.20 13.52
C ALA A 4 -3.45 -55.09 12.19
N GLY A 5 -3.99 -53.94 11.78
CA GLY A 5 -3.30 -52.85 11.06
C GLY A 5 -4.37 -52.20 10.16
N GLY A 6 -4.48 -50.89 9.94
CA GLY A 6 -3.51 -49.81 9.95
C GLY A 6 -3.84 -48.97 8.72
N ASN A 7 -4.78 -48.04 8.83
CA ASN A 7 -5.12 -47.10 7.75
C ASN A 7 -5.12 -45.68 8.33
N SER A 8 -3.93 -45.13 8.54
CA SER A 8 -3.72 -43.71 8.80
C SER A 8 -3.49 -43.00 7.46
N THR A 9 -4.56 -42.47 6.87
CA THR A 9 -4.41 -41.44 5.84
C THR A 9 -3.73 -40.22 6.46
N ALA A 10 -2.60 -39.85 5.88
CA ALA A 10 -1.75 -38.75 6.31
C ALA A 10 -2.55 -37.45 6.49
N ASN A 11 -2.54 -36.97 7.73
CA ASN A 11 -2.94 -35.62 8.08
C ASN A 11 -1.94 -34.67 7.42
N GLN A 12 -2.36 -33.92 6.40
CA GLN A 12 -1.54 -32.84 5.84
C GLN A 12 -1.40 -31.76 6.91
N ASP A 13 -0.19 -31.56 7.43
CA ASP A 13 0.13 -30.58 8.46
C ASP A 13 -0.30 -29.16 8.07
N LEU A 14 -1.46 -28.73 8.57
CA LEU A 14 -1.89 -27.34 8.60
C LEU A 14 -0.97 -26.57 9.57
N ILE A 15 -0.22 -25.59 9.06
CA ILE A 15 0.63 -24.74 9.91
C ILE A 15 -0.28 -23.85 10.77
N SER A 16 -0.07 -23.84 12.09
CA SER A 16 -0.88 -23.04 13.01
C SER A 16 -0.65 -21.53 12.84
N LYS A 17 -1.71 -20.72 13.02
CA LYS A 17 -1.66 -19.25 12.95
C LYS A 17 -0.55 -18.65 13.83
N THR A 18 -0.32 -19.25 15.00
CA THR A 18 0.63 -18.80 16.02
C THR A 18 2.08 -18.97 15.59
N ASP A 19 2.40 -20.00 14.83
CA ASP A 19 3.77 -20.29 14.36
C ASP A 19 4.19 -19.35 13.22
N ILE A 20 3.24 -18.97 12.37
CA ILE A 20 3.46 -18.01 11.27
C ILE A 20 3.68 -16.59 11.84
N CYS A 21 2.88 -16.17 12.82
CA CYS A 21 3.06 -14.88 13.50
C CYS A 21 4.43 -14.75 14.17
N LYS A 22 4.88 -15.79 14.88
CA LYS A 22 6.20 -15.79 15.54
C LYS A 22 7.34 -15.70 14.52
N LYS A 23 7.24 -16.42 13.41
CA LYS A 23 8.30 -16.55 12.39
C LYS A 23 8.50 -15.30 11.53
N TYR A 24 7.43 -14.54 11.23
CA TYR A 24 7.50 -13.35 10.36
C TYR A 24 7.27 -12.01 11.08
N SER A 25 7.17 -12.03 12.41
CA SER A 25 7.01 -10.83 13.27
C SER A 25 7.99 -9.69 12.96
N ASN A 26 9.19 -9.99 12.48
CA ASN A 26 10.23 -8.99 12.20
C ASN A 26 10.23 -8.46 10.76
N LYS A 27 9.42 -9.04 9.85
CA LYS A 27 9.38 -8.68 8.42
C LYS A 27 8.05 -8.05 7.98
N LEU A 28 7.06 -8.03 8.87
CA LEU A 28 5.70 -7.56 8.57
C LEU A 28 5.46 -6.15 9.13
N SER A 29 4.77 -5.33 8.34
CA SER A 29 4.33 -4.00 8.77
C SER A 29 3.35 -4.09 9.97
N PRO A 30 3.20 -3.03 10.78
CA PRO A 30 2.22 -2.98 11.88
C PRO A 30 0.78 -3.25 11.43
N ALA A 31 0.36 -2.75 10.26
CA ALA A 31 -0.96 -3.00 9.68
C ALA A 31 -1.16 -4.50 9.36
N SER A 32 -0.14 -5.14 8.80
CA SER A 32 -0.15 -6.59 8.54
C SER A 32 -0.27 -7.42 9.82
N LYS A 33 0.25 -6.93 10.96
CA LYS A 33 0.16 -7.64 12.26
C LYS A 33 -1.23 -7.56 12.88
N ALA A 34 -1.90 -6.41 12.81
CA ALA A 34 -3.24 -6.21 13.37
C ALA A 34 -4.31 -7.04 12.63
N ALA A 35 -4.21 -7.15 11.31
CA ALA A 35 -5.13 -7.95 10.49
C ALA A 35 -5.04 -9.47 10.76
N ILE A 36 -3.87 -9.97 11.19
CA ILE A 36 -3.67 -11.40 11.49
C ILE A 36 -4.43 -11.84 12.75
N ILE A 37 -4.54 -10.97 13.75
CA ILE A 37 -5.23 -11.27 15.03
C ILE A 37 -6.75 -11.38 14.82
N ALA A 38 -7.29 -10.74 13.77
CA ALA A 38 -8.72 -10.60 13.53
C ALA A 38 -9.37 -11.66 12.62
N ALA A 39 -8.61 -12.54 11.97
CA ALA A 39 -9.16 -13.52 11.00
C ALA A 39 -9.59 -14.84 11.68
N GLU A 40 -10.83 -15.30 11.47
CA GLU A 40 -11.44 -16.52 12.07
C GLU A 40 -11.01 -17.85 11.40
N PRO A 41 -11.25 -19.03 12.04
CA PRO A 41 -10.59 -20.30 11.68
C PRO A 41 -11.22 -21.14 10.55
N GLU A 42 -12.47 -20.90 10.14
CA GLU A 42 -13.27 -21.93 9.44
C GLU A 42 -13.29 -21.87 7.89
N ILE A 43 -12.44 -21.06 7.24
CA ILE A 43 -12.53 -20.82 5.78
C ILE A 43 -11.64 -21.77 4.92
N PHE A 44 -10.94 -22.73 5.52
CA PHE A 44 -9.88 -23.47 4.82
C PHE A 44 -10.31 -24.83 4.25
N GLY A 45 -11.12 -24.79 3.19
CA GLY A 45 -11.08 -25.76 2.09
C GLY A 45 -9.96 -25.43 1.08
N ASN A 46 -9.92 -26.10 -0.08
CA ASN A 46 -8.93 -25.91 -1.16
C ASN A 46 -8.42 -24.45 -1.22
N PRO A 47 -7.12 -24.20 -0.96
CA PRO A 47 -6.58 -22.85 -0.79
C PRO A 47 -6.93 -21.90 -1.94
N PHE A 48 -7.07 -22.45 -3.15
CA PHE A 48 -7.38 -21.71 -4.36
C PHE A 48 -8.78 -21.07 -4.36
N ASP A 49 -9.79 -21.79 -3.87
CA ASP A 49 -11.17 -21.32 -3.89
C ASP A 49 -11.39 -20.27 -2.80
N SER A 50 -10.76 -20.45 -1.63
CA SER A 50 -10.79 -19.48 -0.53
C SER A 50 -10.08 -18.17 -0.89
N LEU A 51 -9.05 -18.20 -1.74
CA LEU A 51 -8.36 -17.00 -2.25
C LEU A 51 -9.20 -16.21 -3.23
N VAL A 52 -9.93 -16.88 -4.12
CA VAL A 52 -10.84 -16.23 -5.07
C VAL A 52 -12.03 -15.59 -4.33
N VAL A 53 -12.54 -16.24 -3.28
CA VAL A 53 -13.59 -15.67 -2.42
C VAL A 53 -13.07 -14.45 -1.64
N LEU A 54 -11.88 -14.52 -1.06
CA LEU A 54 -11.26 -13.38 -0.37
C LEU A 54 -10.94 -12.22 -1.33
N TYR A 55 -10.42 -12.52 -2.52
CA TYR A 55 -10.20 -11.59 -3.63
C TYR A 55 -11.49 -10.87 -4.05
N ASN A 56 -12.60 -11.60 -4.17
CA ASN A 56 -13.90 -11.03 -4.52
C ASN A 56 -14.61 -10.30 -3.36
N SER A 57 -14.14 -10.46 -2.12
CA SER A 57 -14.77 -9.88 -0.92
C SER A 57 -14.27 -8.47 -0.54
N GLY A 58 -13.18 -7.99 -1.17
CA GLY A 58 -12.69 -6.61 -1.00
C GLY A 58 -12.17 -6.23 0.39
N GLN A 59 -11.81 -7.21 1.23
CA GLN A 59 -11.37 -6.97 2.61
C GLN A 59 -9.83 -6.96 2.75
N GLU A 60 -9.33 -6.10 3.65
CA GLU A 60 -7.92 -5.87 4.03
C GLU A 60 -7.04 -7.10 4.42
N PRO A 61 -7.52 -8.31 4.76
CA PRO A 61 -6.65 -9.47 5.03
C PRO A 61 -5.88 -10.02 3.80
N LEU A 62 -6.02 -9.39 2.63
CA LEU A 62 -5.51 -9.84 1.34
C LEU A 62 -4.00 -10.15 1.32
N LYS A 63 -3.16 -9.32 1.95
CA LYS A 63 -1.69 -9.53 1.96
C LYS A 63 -1.30 -10.86 2.64
N PHE A 64 -2.02 -11.29 3.69
CA PHE A 64 -1.74 -12.54 4.41
C PHE A 64 -2.27 -13.79 3.69
N ALA A 65 -3.49 -13.70 3.13
CA ALA A 65 -4.05 -14.79 2.32
C ALA A 65 -3.16 -15.06 1.10
N VAL A 66 -2.74 -14.00 0.42
CA VAL A 66 -1.82 -14.09 -0.73
C VAL A 66 -0.45 -14.63 -0.31
N ALA A 67 0.16 -14.14 0.78
CA ALA A 67 1.45 -14.66 1.26
C ALA A 67 1.40 -16.15 1.66
N THR A 68 0.32 -16.57 2.32
CA THR A 68 0.10 -17.97 2.72
C THR A 68 -0.12 -18.88 1.51
N ALA A 69 -0.91 -18.42 0.54
CA ALA A 69 -1.10 -19.08 -0.73
C ALA A 69 0.23 -19.27 -1.46
N LEU A 70 1.05 -18.22 -1.52
CA LEU A 70 2.35 -18.25 -2.16
C LEU A 70 3.35 -19.18 -1.45
N GLU A 71 3.28 -19.31 -0.13
CA GLU A 71 4.10 -20.29 0.61
C GLU A 71 3.65 -21.73 0.31
N GLN A 72 2.35 -21.97 0.18
CA GLN A 72 1.82 -23.26 -0.28
C GLN A 72 2.20 -23.55 -1.74
N LEU A 73 2.18 -22.54 -2.62
CA LEU A 73 2.67 -22.66 -4.00
C LEU A 73 4.16 -23.01 -4.03
N LYS A 74 5.00 -22.33 -3.23
CA LYS A 74 6.44 -22.62 -3.09
C LYS A 74 6.71 -24.04 -2.59
N LYS A 75 5.95 -24.51 -1.58
CA LYS A 75 6.05 -25.89 -1.08
C LYS A 75 5.65 -26.90 -2.16
N THR A 76 4.59 -26.63 -2.90
CA THR A 76 4.11 -27.49 -4.00
C THR A 76 5.14 -27.58 -5.13
N PHE A 77 5.77 -26.47 -5.52
CA PHE A 77 6.87 -26.48 -6.50
C PHE A 77 8.11 -27.24 -6.01
N THR A 78 8.44 -27.13 -4.72
CA THR A 78 9.63 -27.78 -4.13
C THR A 78 9.43 -29.29 -3.95
N GLN A 79 8.26 -29.72 -3.49
CA GLN A 79 7.93 -31.14 -3.29
C GLN A 79 7.84 -31.90 -4.62
N ASN A 80 7.17 -31.33 -5.62
CA ASN A 80 7.00 -32.01 -6.91
C ASN A 80 8.29 -32.09 -7.74
N ARG A 81 9.30 -31.27 -7.43
CA ARG A 81 10.65 -31.37 -8.03
C ARG A 81 11.42 -32.59 -7.50
N ASN A 82 11.13 -33.03 -6.28
CA ASN A 82 11.75 -34.20 -5.65
C ASN A 82 11.04 -35.52 -6.04
N GLU A 83 9.76 -35.47 -6.44
CA GLU A 83 8.99 -36.66 -6.85
C GLU A 83 9.15 -37.03 -8.34
N GLY A 84 9.87 -36.23 -9.13
CA GLY A 84 10.10 -36.44 -10.56
C GLY A 84 10.96 -37.66 -10.96
N SER A 85 11.30 -38.55 -10.02
CA SER A 85 12.14 -39.73 -10.27
C SER A 85 11.38 -41.05 -10.54
N SER A 86 10.03 -41.05 -10.59
CA SER A 86 9.27 -42.26 -10.96
C SER A 86 8.00 -41.93 -11.75
N LYS A 87 8.04 -42.15 -13.07
CA LYS A 87 7.02 -41.67 -14.03
C LYS A 87 5.91 -42.69 -14.31
N THR A 88 4.66 -42.24 -14.23
CA THR A 88 3.51 -42.78 -14.99
C THR A 88 2.77 -41.61 -15.65
N GLN A 89 2.37 -41.78 -16.91
CA GLN A 89 1.90 -40.72 -17.82
C GLN A 89 0.61 -40.00 -17.34
N GLY A 90 -0.23 -40.66 -16.54
CA GLY A 90 -1.42 -40.07 -15.92
C GLY A 90 -1.11 -39.07 -14.78
N LYS A 91 0.00 -39.27 -14.04
CA LYS A 91 0.44 -38.33 -12.99
C LYS A 91 1.10 -37.09 -13.60
N GLU A 92 1.84 -37.24 -14.70
CA GLU A 92 2.46 -36.12 -15.42
C GLU A 92 1.42 -35.12 -15.97
N ASN A 93 0.31 -35.61 -16.53
CA ASN A 93 -0.75 -34.73 -17.06
C ASN A 93 -1.48 -33.93 -15.96
N ASN A 94 -1.77 -34.56 -14.81
CA ASN A 94 -2.39 -33.87 -13.68
C ASN A 94 -1.44 -32.83 -13.07
N PHE A 95 -0.16 -33.17 -12.96
CA PHE A 95 0.88 -32.27 -12.47
C PHE A 95 1.06 -31.04 -13.38
N LYS A 96 1.11 -31.24 -14.71
CA LYS A 96 1.19 -30.15 -15.68
C LYS A 96 0.00 -29.19 -15.58
N LEU A 97 -1.21 -29.74 -15.42
CA LEU A 97 -2.43 -28.95 -15.22
C LEU A 97 -2.40 -28.13 -13.93
N GLN A 98 -1.82 -28.67 -12.84
CA GLN A 98 -1.64 -27.93 -11.60
C GLN A 98 -0.67 -26.76 -11.76
N ILE A 99 0.48 -26.96 -12.44
CA ILE A 99 1.42 -25.88 -12.73
C ILE A 99 0.76 -24.77 -13.55
N GLU A 100 -0.01 -25.10 -14.59
CA GLU A 100 -0.70 -24.10 -15.42
C GLU A 100 -1.71 -23.27 -14.61
N LYS A 101 -2.44 -23.90 -13.68
CA LYS A 101 -3.36 -23.19 -12.76
C LYS A 101 -2.62 -22.24 -11.82
N ILE A 102 -1.44 -22.65 -11.34
CA ILE A 102 -0.61 -21.83 -10.46
C ILE A 102 -0.05 -20.62 -11.22
N ASN A 103 0.49 -20.85 -12.42
CA ASN A 103 1.04 -19.78 -13.25
C ASN A 103 -0.06 -18.77 -13.63
N SER A 104 -1.23 -19.25 -14.06
CA SER A 104 -2.36 -18.35 -14.39
C SER A 104 -2.85 -17.55 -13.18
N PHE A 105 -2.86 -18.13 -11.98
CA PHE A 105 -3.20 -17.39 -10.76
C PHE A 105 -2.17 -16.30 -10.43
N ALA A 106 -0.88 -16.64 -10.48
CA ALA A 106 0.22 -15.70 -10.27
C ALA A 106 0.15 -14.52 -11.26
N LEU A 107 -0.07 -14.81 -12.55
CA LEU A 107 -0.18 -13.79 -13.58
C LEU A 107 -1.43 -12.90 -13.40
N ARG A 108 -2.57 -13.48 -13.00
CA ARG A 108 -3.79 -12.70 -12.67
C ARG A 108 -3.59 -11.78 -11.46
N GLY A 109 -2.77 -12.20 -10.49
CA GLY A 109 -2.43 -11.36 -9.34
C GLY A 109 -1.71 -10.07 -9.77
N LEU A 110 -0.75 -10.19 -10.70
CA LEU A 110 -0.06 -9.04 -11.28
C LEU A 110 -0.97 -8.12 -12.09
N SER A 111 -1.98 -8.67 -12.77
CA SER A 111 -2.94 -7.90 -13.59
C SER A 111 -4.27 -7.64 -12.86
N SER A 112 -4.27 -7.58 -11.53
CA SER A 112 -5.50 -7.53 -10.73
C SER A 112 -6.14 -6.14 -10.66
N GLY A 113 -5.42 -5.08 -11.05
CA GLY A 113 -5.85 -3.70 -10.84
C GLY A 113 -5.94 -3.30 -9.35
N LEU A 114 -5.33 -4.08 -8.45
CA LEU A 114 -5.30 -3.83 -7.02
C LEU A 114 -3.86 -3.58 -6.55
N PRO A 115 -3.46 -2.35 -6.17
CA PRO A 115 -2.06 -2.01 -5.88
C PRO A 115 -1.39 -2.98 -4.89
N SER A 116 -2.06 -3.26 -3.78
CA SER A 116 -1.57 -4.16 -2.73
C SER A 116 -1.35 -5.59 -3.21
N VAL A 117 -2.17 -6.07 -4.15
CA VAL A 117 -2.04 -7.42 -4.73
C VAL A 117 -0.87 -7.43 -5.71
N VAL A 118 -0.82 -6.46 -6.61
CA VAL A 118 0.24 -6.33 -7.62
C VAL A 118 1.62 -6.23 -6.97
N SER A 119 1.76 -5.42 -5.92
CA SER A 119 2.99 -5.29 -5.12
C SER A 119 3.45 -6.65 -4.57
N VAL A 120 2.56 -7.39 -3.88
CA VAL A 120 2.89 -8.70 -3.31
C VAL A 120 3.29 -9.70 -4.39
N PHE A 121 2.52 -9.81 -5.48
CA PHE A 121 2.85 -10.74 -6.57
C PHE A 121 4.16 -10.37 -7.28
N SER A 122 4.53 -9.09 -7.31
CA SER A 122 5.80 -8.67 -7.90
C SER A 122 7.03 -9.11 -7.09
N GLU A 123 6.90 -9.28 -5.77
CA GLU A 123 8.03 -9.62 -4.88
C GLU A 123 8.29 -11.11 -4.75
N VAL A 124 7.28 -11.93 -5.00
CA VAL A 124 7.25 -13.33 -4.52
C VAL A 124 7.80 -14.33 -5.52
N PHE A 125 7.94 -13.94 -6.80
CA PHE A 125 8.46 -14.80 -7.85
C PHE A 125 9.96 -15.04 -7.67
N ASP A 126 10.35 -16.31 -7.68
CA ASP A 126 11.75 -16.72 -7.67
C ASP A 126 12.30 -16.83 -9.10
N SER A 127 13.62 -17.06 -9.21
CA SER A 127 14.30 -17.18 -10.49
C SER A 127 13.80 -18.33 -11.35
N THR A 128 13.28 -19.41 -10.75
CA THR A 128 12.77 -20.56 -11.50
C THR A 128 11.45 -20.22 -12.17
N PHE A 129 10.53 -19.61 -11.42
CA PHE A 129 9.25 -19.14 -11.95
C PHE A 129 9.44 -18.09 -13.03
N ILE A 130 10.35 -17.12 -12.78
CA ILE A 130 10.68 -16.06 -13.74
C ILE A 130 11.21 -16.65 -15.05
N ALA A 131 12.14 -17.60 -14.98
CA ALA A 131 12.71 -18.24 -16.17
C ALA A 131 11.64 -19.00 -16.98
N ALA A 132 10.71 -19.68 -16.31
CA ALA A 132 9.65 -20.45 -16.96
C ALA A 132 8.56 -19.58 -17.62
N ASN A 133 8.33 -18.36 -17.12
CA ASN A 133 7.20 -17.51 -17.54
C ASN A 133 7.66 -16.16 -18.14
N ARG A 134 8.92 -16.05 -18.56
CA ARG A 134 9.55 -14.77 -18.95
C ARG A 134 8.72 -13.93 -19.93
N ALA A 135 8.25 -14.53 -21.03
CA ALA A 135 7.49 -13.83 -22.06
C ALA A 135 6.12 -13.35 -21.55
N GLN A 136 5.41 -14.20 -20.81
CA GLN A 136 4.10 -13.87 -20.23
C GLN A 136 4.21 -12.80 -19.15
N LEU A 137 5.27 -12.84 -18.33
CA LEU A 137 5.54 -11.81 -17.33
C LEU A 137 5.80 -10.45 -17.97
N LYS A 138 6.62 -10.38 -19.03
CA LYS A 138 6.86 -9.12 -19.74
C LYS A 138 5.54 -8.52 -20.27
N ASP A 139 4.72 -9.32 -20.93
CA ASP A 139 3.42 -8.90 -21.48
C ASP A 139 2.44 -8.43 -20.39
N VAL A 140 2.31 -9.19 -19.30
CA VAL A 140 1.43 -8.82 -18.17
C VAL A 140 1.89 -7.54 -17.48
N ILE A 141 3.20 -7.41 -17.23
CA ILE A 141 3.78 -6.21 -16.60
C ILE A 141 3.55 -4.99 -17.47
N LEU A 142 3.85 -5.07 -18.77
CA LEU A 142 3.63 -3.94 -19.69
C LEU A 142 2.18 -3.48 -19.70
N ARG A 143 1.23 -4.42 -19.73
CA ARG A 143 -0.20 -4.09 -19.70
C ARG A 143 -0.58 -3.41 -18.38
N ALA A 144 -0.23 -4.02 -17.25
CA ALA A 144 -0.57 -3.49 -15.93
C ALA A 144 0.03 -2.09 -15.70
N VAL A 145 1.29 -1.88 -16.07
CA VAL A 145 1.95 -0.56 -15.97
C VAL A 145 1.23 0.48 -16.82
N ASN A 146 0.83 0.16 -18.05
CA ASN A 146 0.12 1.11 -18.91
C ASN A 146 -1.30 1.43 -18.40
N GLU A 147 -2.00 0.44 -17.82
CA GLU A 147 -3.33 0.62 -17.24
C GLU A 147 -3.30 1.55 -16.01
N ASP A 148 -2.30 1.39 -15.15
CA ASP A 148 -2.21 2.08 -13.86
C ASP A 148 -1.21 3.25 -13.84
N LEU A 149 -0.63 3.61 -14.99
CA LEU A 149 0.47 4.56 -15.14
C LEU A 149 0.22 5.91 -14.46
N HIS A 150 -1.03 6.36 -14.46
CA HIS A 150 -1.45 7.66 -13.94
C HIS A 150 -2.11 7.58 -12.56
N ASN A 151 -2.10 6.41 -11.94
CA ASN A 151 -2.78 6.19 -10.67
C ASN A 151 -1.77 6.24 -9.50
N PRO A 152 -1.76 7.31 -8.67
CA PRO A 152 -0.78 7.44 -7.59
C PRO A 152 -0.86 6.31 -6.56
N ASN A 153 -2.03 5.66 -6.41
CA ASN A 153 -2.20 4.53 -5.51
C ASN A 153 -1.30 3.34 -5.88
N PHE A 154 -0.81 3.27 -7.11
CA PHE A 154 0.08 2.22 -7.60
C PHE A 154 1.57 2.52 -7.40
N TYR A 155 1.97 3.61 -6.74
CA TYR A 155 3.39 3.93 -6.55
C TYR A 155 4.21 2.75 -5.97
N GLU A 156 3.75 2.13 -4.87
CA GLU A 156 4.42 0.95 -4.28
C GLU A 156 4.43 -0.25 -5.25
N ALA A 157 3.30 -0.50 -5.91
CA ALA A 157 3.19 -1.58 -6.88
C ALA A 157 4.17 -1.40 -8.04
N HIS A 158 4.32 -0.17 -8.55
CA HIS A 158 5.27 0.18 -9.59
C HIS A 158 6.73 -0.03 -9.15
N GLN A 159 7.08 0.30 -7.90
CA GLN A 159 8.41 -0.02 -7.36
C GLN A 159 8.69 -1.53 -7.34
N SER A 160 7.73 -2.31 -6.83
CA SER A 160 7.85 -3.77 -6.81
C SER A 160 7.90 -4.34 -8.24
N ILE A 161 7.13 -3.77 -9.18
CA ILE A 161 7.16 -4.13 -10.61
C ILE A 161 8.53 -3.86 -11.23
N VAL A 162 9.14 -2.69 -11.01
CA VAL A 162 10.49 -2.39 -11.54
C VAL A 162 11.49 -3.43 -11.03
N THR A 163 11.44 -3.74 -9.74
CA THR A 163 12.30 -4.75 -9.14
C THR A 163 12.10 -6.12 -9.79
N LEU A 164 10.85 -6.50 -10.10
CA LEU A 164 10.55 -7.73 -10.84
C LEU A 164 11.05 -7.67 -12.29
N ALA A 165 10.84 -6.55 -12.98
CA ALA A 165 11.25 -6.34 -14.37
C ALA A 165 12.78 -6.47 -14.51
N GLU A 166 13.55 -5.87 -13.60
CA GLU A 166 15.01 -6.00 -13.55
C GLU A 166 15.47 -7.45 -13.28
N LYS A 167 14.74 -8.20 -12.46
CA LYS A 167 15.02 -9.65 -12.25
C LYS A 167 14.72 -10.48 -13.49
N ILE A 168 13.75 -10.09 -14.30
CA ILE A 168 13.41 -10.76 -15.58
C ILE A 168 14.50 -10.49 -16.62
N ASP A 169 14.90 -9.24 -16.76
CA ASP A 169 15.81 -8.74 -17.79
C ASP A 169 16.16 -7.28 -17.49
N LYS A 170 17.45 -6.93 -17.44
CA LYS A 170 17.86 -5.56 -17.08
C LYS A 170 17.28 -4.52 -18.06
N ASP A 171 17.38 -4.79 -19.35
CA ASP A 171 16.89 -3.89 -20.40
C ASP A 171 15.37 -3.69 -20.32
N PHE A 172 14.63 -4.72 -19.88
CA PHE A 172 13.20 -4.61 -19.62
C PHE A 172 12.90 -3.76 -18.38
N GLY A 173 13.71 -3.85 -17.33
CA GLY A 173 13.62 -2.93 -16.19
C GLY A 173 13.78 -1.47 -16.61
N ASP A 174 14.73 -1.19 -17.48
CA ASP A 174 14.96 0.15 -18.02
C ASP A 174 13.80 0.60 -18.95
N GLU A 175 13.23 -0.32 -19.74
CA GLU A 175 12.01 -0.08 -20.52
C GLU A 175 10.84 0.35 -19.63
N ILE A 176 10.56 -0.38 -18.55
CA ILE A 176 9.48 -0.04 -17.60
C ILE A 176 9.72 1.33 -16.95
N LYS A 177 10.95 1.63 -16.53
CA LYS A 177 11.29 2.95 -15.98
C LYS A 177 11.03 4.07 -16.96
N SER A 178 11.32 3.86 -18.25
CA SER A 178 11.08 4.86 -19.29
C SER A 178 9.58 5.16 -19.47
N LEU A 179 8.69 4.17 -19.29
CA LEU A 179 7.25 4.37 -19.37
C LEU A 179 6.74 5.36 -18.32
N PHE A 180 7.35 5.37 -17.13
CA PHE A 180 6.95 6.26 -16.04
C PHE A 180 7.09 7.74 -16.35
N LEU A 181 7.99 8.12 -17.27
CA LEU A 181 8.13 9.51 -17.73
C LEU A 181 6.84 10.05 -18.37
N ASN A 182 6.02 9.15 -18.92
CA ASN A 182 4.74 9.51 -19.54
C ASN A 182 3.62 9.69 -18.50
N SER A 183 3.85 9.41 -17.21
CA SER A 183 2.82 9.56 -16.18
C SER A 183 2.37 11.01 -16.04
N ALA A 184 1.14 11.27 -15.58
CA ALA A 184 0.74 12.60 -15.10
C ALA A 184 1.16 12.84 -13.63
N VAL A 185 1.59 11.79 -12.93
CA VAL A 185 1.91 11.80 -11.50
C VAL A 185 3.43 11.91 -11.32
N ASN A 186 3.91 12.92 -10.61
CA ASN A 186 5.35 13.20 -10.49
C ASN A 186 6.08 12.14 -9.65
N SER A 187 5.44 11.61 -8.61
CA SER A 187 5.97 10.50 -7.81
C SER A 187 6.20 9.25 -8.66
N ILE A 188 5.29 8.94 -9.60
CA ILE A 188 5.49 7.85 -10.57
C ILE A 188 6.62 8.18 -11.53
N LYS A 189 6.64 9.39 -12.13
CA LYS A 189 7.74 9.81 -13.01
C LYS A 189 9.10 9.69 -12.33
N ALA A 190 9.20 9.99 -11.04
CA ALA A 190 10.44 9.88 -10.27
C ALA A 190 10.98 8.44 -10.17
N LEU A 191 10.14 7.41 -10.35
CA LEU A 191 10.57 6.02 -10.42
C LEU A 191 11.41 5.72 -11.67
N SER A 192 11.35 6.57 -12.70
CA SER A 192 12.25 6.47 -13.87
C SER A 192 13.73 6.67 -13.50
N GLY A 193 14.00 7.40 -12.41
CA GLY A 193 15.34 7.86 -12.04
C GLY A 193 15.81 9.11 -12.79
N GLU A 194 15.02 9.64 -13.72
CA GLU A 194 15.37 10.88 -14.44
C GLU A 194 14.93 12.14 -13.69
N LYS A 195 15.55 13.27 -14.04
CA LYS A 195 15.10 14.58 -13.56
C LYS A 195 13.81 14.96 -14.28
N VAL A 196 12.72 14.95 -13.54
CA VAL A 196 11.39 15.29 -14.04
C VAL A 196 11.20 16.82 -14.00
N GLU A 197 10.82 17.40 -15.14
CA GLU A 197 10.41 18.80 -15.20
C GLU A 197 9.02 18.96 -14.56
N ARG A 198 8.89 19.92 -13.64
CA ARG A 198 7.67 20.09 -12.84
C ARG A 198 6.55 20.65 -13.71
N GLN A 199 5.41 19.98 -13.68
CA GLN A 199 4.18 20.48 -14.31
C GLN A 199 3.44 21.43 -13.36
N LEU A 200 2.78 22.44 -13.94
CA LEU A 200 1.87 23.32 -13.21
C LEU A 200 0.70 22.51 -12.66
N LEU A 201 0.28 22.81 -11.42
CA LEU A 201 -0.91 22.19 -10.83
C LEU A 201 -2.15 22.56 -11.67
N PRO A 202 -2.99 21.60 -12.07
CA PRO A 202 -4.11 21.84 -12.99
C PRO A 202 -5.14 22.82 -12.43
N ASN A 203 -5.21 23.00 -11.12
CA ASN A 203 -6.10 23.89 -10.39
C ASN A 203 -5.33 24.93 -9.55
N PHE A 204 -4.15 25.37 -10.00
CA PHE A 204 -3.30 26.28 -9.24
C PHE A 204 -4.00 27.57 -8.81
N GLU A 205 -4.79 28.20 -9.69
CA GLU A 205 -5.48 29.46 -9.36
C GLU A 205 -6.48 29.28 -8.21
N GLU A 206 -7.24 28.18 -8.22
CA GLU A 206 -8.18 27.85 -7.14
C GLU A 206 -7.43 27.54 -5.84
N ILE A 207 -6.37 26.72 -5.90
CA ILE A 207 -5.50 26.42 -4.76
C ILE A 207 -4.97 27.72 -4.17
N TRP A 208 -4.42 28.60 -5.00
CA TRP A 208 -3.83 29.86 -4.55
C TRP A 208 -4.86 30.78 -3.91
N TYR A 209 -6.05 30.90 -4.53
CA TYR A 209 -7.15 31.67 -3.96
C TYR A 209 -7.60 31.11 -2.61
N ASN A 210 -7.76 29.79 -2.51
CA ASN A 210 -8.21 29.12 -1.30
C ASN A 210 -7.19 29.18 -0.16
N ALA A 211 -5.89 29.27 -0.46
CA ALA A 211 -4.82 29.33 0.54
C ALA A 211 -5.04 30.43 1.59
N PHE A 212 -5.58 31.57 1.18
CA PHE A 212 -5.76 32.75 2.05
C PHE A 212 -7.22 32.97 2.47
N ARG A 213 -8.12 32.02 2.17
CA ARG A 213 -9.57 32.20 2.36
C ARG A 213 -10.04 31.82 3.76
N TYR A 214 -9.42 30.82 4.38
CA TYR A 214 -9.78 30.34 5.71
C TYR A 214 -8.53 30.29 6.57
N GLN A 215 -8.64 30.78 7.80
CA GLN A 215 -7.54 30.75 8.76
C GLN A 215 -7.57 29.48 9.62
N PHE A 216 -8.76 28.88 9.79
CA PHE A 216 -8.92 27.74 10.68
C PHE A 216 -9.70 26.59 10.04
N ALA A 217 -9.45 25.40 10.56
CA ALA A 217 -10.20 24.20 10.23
C ALA A 217 -10.52 23.38 11.50
N GLU A 218 -11.60 22.60 11.46
CA GLU A 218 -11.95 21.66 12.54
C GLU A 218 -12.17 20.26 11.98
N ILE A 219 -11.39 19.30 12.46
CA ILE A 219 -11.52 17.88 12.16
C ILE A 219 -12.42 17.25 13.23
N GLN A 220 -13.57 16.73 12.82
CA GLN A 220 -14.47 15.99 13.70
C GLN A 220 -14.16 14.50 13.64
N THR A 221 -13.98 13.89 14.82
CA THR A 221 -13.76 12.46 15.01
C THR A 221 -14.70 11.91 16.08
N GLU A 222 -14.74 10.59 16.23
CA GLU A 222 -15.47 9.94 17.34
C GLU A 222 -14.91 10.28 18.74
N PHE A 223 -13.66 10.79 18.82
CA PHE A 223 -13.01 11.17 20.09
C PHE A 223 -13.09 12.67 20.39
N GLY A 224 -13.83 13.42 19.58
CA GLY A 224 -13.99 14.87 19.69
C GLY A 224 -13.40 15.63 18.50
N THR A 225 -13.38 16.96 18.65
CA THR A 225 -12.97 17.90 17.61
C THR A 225 -11.52 18.32 17.81
N ILE A 226 -10.75 18.32 16.72
CA ILE A 226 -9.38 18.85 16.66
C ILE A 226 -9.42 20.14 15.84
N ARG A 227 -9.09 21.27 16.45
CA ARG A 227 -9.08 22.58 15.78
C ARG A 227 -7.67 22.94 15.35
N LEU A 228 -7.56 23.43 14.12
CA LEU A 228 -6.32 23.75 13.44
C LEU A 228 -6.30 25.24 13.08
N GLU A 229 -5.16 25.89 13.29
CA GLU A 229 -4.77 27.12 12.60
C GLU A 229 -3.94 26.75 11.37
N LEU A 230 -4.26 27.35 10.22
CA LEU A 230 -3.59 27.15 8.94
C LEU A 230 -2.60 28.28 8.67
N LEU A 231 -1.46 27.96 8.05
CA LEU A 231 -0.33 28.89 7.91
C LEU A 231 0.06 29.14 6.44
N PRO A 232 -0.78 29.85 5.65
CA PRO A 232 -0.53 30.06 4.23
C PRO A 232 0.66 30.99 3.93
N GLN A 233 1.16 31.73 4.91
CA GLN A 233 2.38 32.51 4.78
C GLN A 233 3.66 31.65 4.72
N TYR A 234 3.57 30.39 5.18
CA TYR A 234 4.70 29.44 5.15
C TYR A 234 4.49 28.34 4.10
N ALA A 235 3.26 27.90 3.89
CA ALA A 235 2.93 26.81 2.97
C ALA A 235 1.63 27.08 2.18
N PRO A 236 1.59 28.12 1.32
CA PRO A 236 0.38 28.53 0.62
C PRO A 236 -0.21 27.42 -0.28
N VAL A 237 0.63 26.66 -1.00
CA VAL A 237 0.14 25.59 -1.88
C VAL A 237 -0.49 24.46 -1.05
N SER A 238 0.14 24.09 0.07
CA SER A 238 -0.36 23.02 0.96
C SER A 238 -1.65 23.42 1.65
N VAL A 239 -1.75 24.65 2.17
CA VAL A 239 -2.98 25.17 2.79
C VAL A 239 -4.09 25.26 1.75
N GLY A 240 -3.81 25.84 0.58
CA GLY A 240 -4.78 25.97 -0.50
C GLY A 240 -5.31 24.62 -0.98
N ASN A 241 -4.41 23.66 -1.19
CA ASN A 241 -4.75 22.29 -1.58
C ASN A 241 -5.62 21.60 -0.51
N PHE A 242 -5.23 21.67 0.76
CA PHE A 242 -6.03 21.12 1.86
C PHE A 242 -7.44 21.71 1.88
N ILE A 243 -7.58 23.03 1.76
CA ILE A 243 -8.88 23.73 1.73
C ILE A 243 -9.72 23.27 0.54
N THR A 244 -9.15 23.22 -0.67
CA THR A 244 -9.85 22.76 -1.88
C THR A 244 -10.38 21.33 -1.70
N LEU A 245 -9.57 20.42 -1.14
CA LEU A 245 -9.99 19.04 -0.85
C LEU A 245 -11.07 18.98 0.24
N VAL A 246 -11.02 19.83 1.27
CA VAL A 246 -12.08 19.91 2.27
C VAL A 246 -13.41 20.35 1.63
N GLN A 247 -13.38 21.33 0.72
CA GLN A 247 -14.58 21.85 0.05
C GLN A 247 -15.28 20.80 -0.82
N THR A 248 -14.53 19.88 -1.42
CA THR A 248 -15.08 18.74 -2.18
C THR A 248 -15.50 17.56 -1.29
N SER A 249 -15.46 17.72 0.03
CA SER A 249 -15.70 16.65 1.01
C SER A 249 -14.75 15.45 0.88
N PHE A 250 -13.57 15.64 0.29
CA PHE A 250 -12.58 14.58 0.05
C PHE A 250 -12.24 13.79 1.31
N TYR A 251 -12.07 14.48 2.45
CA TYR A 251 -11.67 13.86 3.71
C TYR A 251 -12.79 13.13 4.46
N ARG A 252 -14.03 13.15 3.98
CA ARG A 252 -15.14 12.49 4.66
C ARG A 252 -14.93 10.98 4.68
N ASN A 253 -15.03 10.37 5.87
CA ASN A 253 -14.82 8.95 6.13
C ASN A 253 -13.40 8.43 5.84
N ILE A 254 -12.43 9.30 5.56
CA ILE A 254 -11.04 8.90 5.42
C ILE A 254 -10.50 8.38 6.75
N LEU A 255 -9.72 7.30 6.68
CA LEU A 255 -9.12 6.64 7.84
C LEU A 255 -7.86 7.38 8.31
N PHE A 256 -7.67 7.40 9.63
CA PHE A 256 -6.35 7.50 10.24
C PHE A 256 -5.66 6.14 10.07
N HIS A 257 -5.05 5.92 8.90
CA HIS A 257 -4.47 4.63 8.51
C HIS A 257 -3.13 4.35 9.22
N ARG A 258 -2.45 5.39 9.72
CA ARG A 258 -1.20 5.26 10.48
C ARG A 258 -1.26 6.07 11.76
N VAL A 259 -1.20 5.38 12.90
CA VAL A 259 -1.17 5.97 14.23
C VAL A 259 0.01 5.38 14.99
N VAL A 260 0.93 6.25 15.43
CA VAL A 260 2.07 5.87 16.26
C VAL A 260 1.98 6.66 17.57
N PRO A 261 1.63 6.00 18.70
CA PRO A 261 1.47 6.65 19.99
C PRO A 261 2.72 7.44 20.40
N GLY A 262 2.52 8.69 20.85
CA GLY A 262 3.62 9.58 21.24
C GLY A 262 4.46 10.08 20.06
N PHE A 263 4.00 9.88 18.82
CA PHE A 263 4.63 10.40 17.62
C PHE A 263 3.64 11.16 16.75
N VAL A 264 2.72 10.45 16.09
CA VAL A 264 1.92 11.04 15.02
C VAL A 264 0.63 10.26 14.74
N ILE A 265 -0.42 11.00 14.35
CA ILE A 265 -1.60 10.45 13.68
C ILE A 265 -1.60 10.93 12.22
N GLN A 266 -1.79 10.03 11.27
CA GLN A 266 -1.70 10.31 9.84
C GLN A 266 -2.96 9.82 9.12
N ALA A 267 -3.49 10.66 8.24
CA ALA A 267 -4.71 10.45 7.47
C ALA A 267 -4.58 11.10 6.09
N GLY A 268 -5.70 11.19 5.35
CA GLY A 268 -5.76 11.85 4.05
C GLY A 268 -5.50 10.93 2.85
N ASP A 269 -5.44 9.61 3.07
CA ASP A 269 -5.39 8.61 2.00
C ASP A 269 -6.80 8.02 1.77
N PRO A 270 -7.43 8.23 0.59
CA PRO A 270 -8.72 7.64 0.25
C PRO A 270 -8.73 6.11 0.21
N SER A 271 -7.59 5.49 -0.12
CA SER A 271 -7.46 4.04 -0.16
C SER A 271 -7.24 3.41 1.22
N GLY A 272 -6.76 4.21 2.19
CA GLY A 272 -6.36 3.74 3.52
C GLY A 272 -5.07 2.91 3.55
N THR A 273 -4.34 2.78 2.44
CA THR A 273 -3.16 1.91 2.33
C THR A 273 -1.85 2.57 2.78
N GLY A 274 -1.83 3.90 2.86
CA GLY A 274 -0.65 4.74 3.04
C GLY A 274 -0.07 5.29 1.73
N TRP A 275 -0.57 4.84 0.57
CA TRP A 275 -0.02 5.19 -0.75
C TRP A 275 -0.96 6.00 -1.63
N GLY A 276 -2.22 6.16 -1.24
CA GLY A 276 -3.16 6.90 -2.06
C GLY A 276 -3.10 8.41 -1.88
N GLY A 277 -3.78 9.12 -2.77
CA GLY A 277 -3.73 10.57 -2.86
C GLY A 277 -4.88 11.18 -3.66
N PRO A 278 -4.79 12.47 -4.01
CA PRO A 278 -5.85 13.21 -4.70
C PRO A 278 -5.77 13.09 -6.24
N GLY A 279 -4.87 12.24 -6.77
CA GLY A 279 -4.63 12.10 -8.21
C GLY A 279 -3.50 12.98 -8.76
N TYR A 280 -2.84 13.77 -7.92
CA TYR A 280 -1.73 14.66 -8.26
C TYR A 280 -0.81 14.87 -7.07
N ASP A 281 0.39 15.38 -7.35
CA ASP A 281 1.38 15.75 -6.33
C ASP A 281 1.53 17.28 -6.27
N ILE A 282 1.80 17.81 -5.08
CA ILE A 282 2.15 19.22 -4.82
C ILE A 282 3.62 19.34 -4.37
N ILE A 283 4.15 20.56 -4.41
CA ILE A 283 5.54 20.86 -4.04
C ILE A 283 5.77 20.81 -2.52
N SER A 284 7.01 20.56 -2.10
CA SER A 284 7.42 20.74 -0.71
C SER A 284 7.63 22.22 -0.38
N GLU A 285 7.02 22.70 0.69
CA GLU A 285 7.12 24.08 1.21
C GLU A 285 7.83 24.07 2.58
N LEU A 286 9.15 23.88 2.55
CA LEU A 286 9.96 23.76 3.75
C LEU A 286 10.11 25.13 4.45
N SER A 287 9.89 25.17 5.75
CA SER A 287 9.94 26.37 6.58
C SER A 287 10.92 26.21 7.76
N PRO A 288 11.29 27.31 8.44
CA PRO A 288 12.11 27.25 9.65
C PRO A 288 11.30 26.86 10.91
N LEU A 289 10.04 26.43 10.75
CA LEU A 289 9.17 26.07 11.86
C LEU A 289 9.48 24.66 12.39
N ASP A 290 9.27 24.47 13.68
CA ASP A 290 9.61 23.23 14.38
C ASP A 290 8.40 22.30 14.56
N PHE A 291 8.61 21.01 14.26
CA PHE A 291 7.65 19.94 14.53
C PHE A 291 7.64 19.57 16.02
N HIS A 292 6.80 20.26 16.77
CA HIS A 292 6.44 19.95 18.14
C HIS A 292 5.03 19.34 18.23
N THR A 293 4.62 18.93 19.44
CA THR A 293 3.26 18.41 19.67
C THR A 293 2.21 19.41 19.17
N GLY A 294 1.28 18.95 18.33
CA GLY A 294 0.27 19.78 17.68
C GLY A 294 0.67 20.31 16.30
N ALA A 295 1.92 20.17 15.86
CA ALA A 295 2.29 20.53 14.49
C ALA A 295 1.49 19.72 13.44
N PHE A 296 1.02 20.42 12.41
CA PHE A 296 0.23 19.87 11.31
C PHE A 296 1.05 19.92 10.02
N GLY A 297 1.39 18.74 9.48
CA GLY A 297 2.31 18.60 8.36
C GLY A 297 1.79 17.73 7.23
N MET A 298 2.33 17.92 6.02
CA MET A 298 2.02 17.09 4.86
C MET A 298 2.89 15.83 4.86
N ALA A 299 2.28 14.67 4.66
CA ALA A 299 3.03 13.44 4.42
C ALA A 299 3.59 13.45 2.99
N SER A 300 4.77 12.86 2.82
CA SER A 300 5.44 12.75 1.52
C SER A 300 6.24 11.45 1.42
N ALA A 301 6.39 10.95 0.19
CA ALA A 301 7.28 9.84 -0.16
C ALA A 301 8.69 10.33 -0.57
N GLY A 302 8.95 11.62 -0.43
CA GLY A 302 10.11 12.32 -0.96
C GLY A 302 9.77 13.78 -1.25
N LYS A 303 10.77 14.55 -1.68
CA LYS A 303 10.57 15.95 -2.04
C LYS A 303 9.57 16.07 -3.21
N ASP A 304 8.62 16.99 -3.11
CA ASP A 304 7.59 17.29 -4.11
C ASP A 304 6.70 16.07 -4.46
N THR A 305 6.31 15.32 -3.43
CA THR A 305 5.41 14.15 -3.55
C THR A 305 4.26 14.20 -2.55
N GLU A 306 4.07 15.35 -1.92
CA GLU A 306 2.91 15.66 -1.10
C GLU A 306 1.64 15.61 -1.95
N GLY A 307 0.50 15.33 -1.33
CA GLY A 307 -0.79 15.26 -2.04
C GLY A 307 -1.92 15.63 -1.10
N SER A 308 -2.67 14.63 -0.64
CA SER A 308 -3.77 14.81 0.32
C SER A 308 -3.46 14.28 1.71
N GLN A 309 -2.41 13.47 1.84
CA GLN A 309 -2.04 12.89 3.11
C GLN A 309 -1.42 13.95 4.03
N PHE A 310 -1.91 13.99 5.27
CA PHE A 310 -1.43 14.89 6.31
C PHE A 310 -1.17 14.11 7.59
N PHE A 311 -0.47 14.75 8.52
CA PHE A 311 -0.23 14.22 9.84
C PHE A 311 -0.30 15.29 10.92
N ILE A 312 -0.71 14.88 12.12
CA ILE A 312 -0.71 15.70 13.33
C ILE A 312 0.25 15.08 14.33
N MET A 313 1.21 15.86 14.80
CA MET A 313 2.19 15.45 15.79
C MET A 313 1.54 15.29 17.17
N THR A 314 1.72 14.12 17.79
CA THR A 314 1.33 13.86 19.19
C THR A 314 2.54 13.83 20.14
N GLY A 315 3.74 14.05 19.60
CA GLY A 315 4.99 14.27 20.33
C GLY A 315 5.91 15.21 19.55
N SER A 316 7.02 15.63 20.15
CA SER A 316 7.99 16.52 19.48
C SER A 316 9.14 15.75 18.85
N TYR A 317 9.39 15.98 17.55
CA TYR A 317 10.41 15.26 16.78
C TYR A 317 11.17 16.20 15.84
N PRO A 318 12.20 16.90 16.36
CA PRO A 318 12.94 17.92 15.60
C PRO A 318 13.63 17.42 14.32
N HIS A 319 13.83 16.11 14.17
CA HIS A 319 14.43 15.54 12.96
C HIS A 319 13.54 15.69 11.71
N LEU A 320 12.26 16.03 11.87
CA LEU A 320 11.35 16.36 10.77
C LEU A 320 11.46 17.82 10.30
N ASN A 321 12.09 18.69 11.10
CA ASN A 321 12.23 20.11 10.79
C ASN A 321 12.96 20.30 9.47
N SER A 322 12.42 21.18 8.62
CA SER A 322 12.92 21.44 7.28
C SER A 322 13.05 20.20 6.37
N ARG A 323 12.35 19.10 6.68
CA ARG A 323 12.23 17.90 5.83
C ARG A 323 10.82 17.65 5.34
N TYR A 324 9.83 18.11 6.10
CA TYR A 324 8.42 18.02 5.77
C TYR A 324 7.80 19.42 5.78
N THR A 325 6.76 19.59 4.97
CA THR A 325 5.98 20.82 4.92
C THR A 325 5.10 20.92 6.15
N LEU A 326 5.36 21.90 7.02
CA LEU A 326 4.50 22.28 8.13
C LEU A 326 3.55 23.38 7.64
N PHE A 327 2.24 23.14 7.73
CA PHE A 327 1.23 24.03 7.18
C PHE A 327 0.12 24.42 8.18
N GLY A 328 0.29 24.07 9.46
CA GLY A 328 -0.60 24.51 10.52
C GLY A 328 -0.21 24.02 11.92
N TYR A 329 -1.03 24.37 12.90
CA TYR A 329 -0.94 23.88 14.28
C TYR A 329 -2.32 23.57 14.86
N VAL A 330 -2.38 22.54 15.71
CA VAL A 330 -3.53 22.29 16.58
C VAL A 330 -3.63 23.42 17.61
N THR A 331 -4.74 24.14 17.60
CA THR A 331 -5.05 25.21 18.57
C THR A 331 -5.92 24.73 19.72
N SER A 332 -6.72 23.67 19.51
CA SER A 332 -7.45 22.98 20.56
C SER A 332 -7.76 21.53 20.17
N GLY A 333 -8.02 20.68 21.15
CA GLY A 333 -8.37 19.27 20.91
C GLY A 333 -7.18 18.32 20.70
N ILE A 334 -5.98 18.68 21.17
CA ILE A 334 -4.82 17.76 21.14
C ILE A 334 -5.09 16.46 21.90
N ASP A 335 -5.84 16.51 23.01
CA ASP A 335 -6.23 15.32 23.77
C ASP A 335 -7.16 14.40 22.97
N SER A 336 -7.99 14.97 22.07
CA SER A 336 -8.80 14.19 21.13
C SER A 336 -7.91 13.54 20.08
N ALA A 337 -6.91 14.25 19.55
CA ALA A 337 -5.93 13.69 18.60
C ALA A 337 -5.15 12.51 19.22
N VAL A 338 -4.73 12.61 20.48
CA VAL A 338 -4.00 11.54 21.19
C VAL A 338 -4.85 10.28 21.38
N LYS A 339 -6.19 10.41 21.46
CA LYS A 339 -7.12 9.29 21.61
C LYS A 339 -7.43 8.57 20.30
N VAL A 340 -7.13 9.18 19.15
CA VAL A 340 -7.36 8.56 17.84
C VAL A 340 -6.60 7.24 17.74
N THR A 341 -7.30 6.20 17.31
CA THR A 341 -6.73 4.89 17.05
C THR A 341 -6.61 4.62 15.55
N GLN A 342 -5.74 3.68 15.16
CA GLN A 342 -5.64 3.28 13.76
C GLN A 342 -6.98 2.73 13.27
N GLY A 343 -7.43 3.19 12.09
CA GLY A 343 -8.73 2.82 11.50
C GLY A 343 -9.90 3.72 11.93
N SER A 344 -9.69 4.64 12.87
CA SER A 344 -10.67 5.69 13.17
C SER A 344 -10.88 6.62 11.98
N LYS A 345 -12.05 7.26 11.91
CA LYS A 345 -12.50 8.02 10.74
C LYS A 345 -12.55 9.52 11.01
N ILE A 346 -12.22 10.28 9.97
CA ILE A 346 -12.62 11.69 9.86
C ILE A 346 -14.10 11.72 9.51
N ILE A 347 -14.95 12.22 10.43
CA ILE A 347 -16.39 12.34 10.19
C ILE A 347 -16.66 13.47 9.20
N LYS A 348 -16.01 14.62 9.44
CA LYS A 348 -16.10 15.84 8.62
C LYS A 348 -14.94 16.77 8.95
N ILE A 349 -14.55 17.60 7.99
CA ILE A 349 -13.74 18.79 8.24
C ILE A 349 -14.59 20.04 7.93
N SER A 350 -14.53 21.06 8.79
CA SER A 350 -15.18 22.37 8.59
C SER A 350 -14.15 23.48 8.53
N LEU A 351 -14.41 24.55 7.78
CA LEU A 351 -13.51 25.69 7.55
C LEU A 351 -14.19 26.98 8.05
N PHE A 352 -13.42 27.91 8.63
CA PHE A 352 -13.95 29.19 9.12
C PHE A 352 -12.88 30.27 9.27
#